data_AF-A0A1M2VLX2-F1
#
_entry.id   AF-A0A1M2VLX2-F1
#
_cell.length_a   1.000
_cell.length_b   1.000
_cell.length_c   1.000
_cell.angle_alpha   90.00
_cell.angle_beta   90.00
_cell.angle_gamma   90.00
#
_symmetry.space_group_name_H-M   'P 1'
#
loop_
_entity.id
_entity.type
_entity.pdbx_description
1 polymer ?
#
loop_
_entity_poly.entity_id
_entity_poly.type
_entity_poly.pdbx_seq_one_letter_code
_entity_poly.pdbx_strand_id
1 'polypeptide(L)'
;MVGTLTKTRLAMQRFASFFLAIAVLIVAVFGRPSPTIQDAGNATVETTSAIVSDAQLDLWLATTNATLVFIGDDSDATSDPLARRSAQTTRIVYCSTRAGNVCGGVCTVYNGGASCIDAPKTMCMTATRNVGYCDKSGCTGNCNDLSHCGTPLDGGFCLTANTRSIVVSSF
;
A
#
# COMPACT_ATOMS: atom_id res chain seq x y z
N MET A 1 22.66 -54.81 39.09
CA MET A 1 22.65 -53.69 38.12
C MET A 1 22.61 -54.34 36.74
N VAL A 2 21.50 -54.68 36.07
CA VAL A 2 20.16 -54.10 35.82
C VAL A 2 20.20 -52.76 35.08
N GLY A 3 19.65 -52.75 33.85
CA GLY A 3 19.53 -51.66 32.87
C GLY A 3 20.01 -52.15 31.49
N THR A 4 19.24 -52.80 30.60
CA THR A 4 17.89 -52.60 30.04
C THR A 4 17.78 -51.34 29.17
N LEU A 5 17.66 -51.49 27.84
CA LEU A 5 16.50 -51.03 27.04
C LEU A 5 16.69 -51.30 25.53
N THR A 6 16.48 -52.54 25.13
CA THR A 6 16.01 -52.91 23.78
C THR A 6 14.49 -52.68 23.77
N LYS A 7 14.05 -51.46 23.48
CA LYS A 7 12.62 -51.07 23.45
C LYS A 7 12.20 -50.66 22.04
N THR A 8 12.41 -51.56 21.09
CA THR A 8 11.84 -51.51 19.75
C THR A 8 10.84 -52.66 19.61
N ARG A 9 9.63 -52.31 19.15
CA ARG A 9 8.54 -53.22 18.74
C ARG A 9 7.72 -53.87 19.87
N LEU A 10 6.87 -53.12 20.58
CA LEU A 10 5.73 -53.73 21.29
C LEU A 10 4.56 -52.77 21.64
N ALA A 11 4.21 -51.83 20.76
CA ALA A 11 3.01 -50.99 20.96
C ALA A 11 2.13 -50.92 19.71
N MET A 12 2.23 -51.92 18.83
CA MET A 12 1.32 -52.15 17.71
C MET A 12 0.24 -53.15 18.13
N GLN A 13 -0.58 -52.79 19.11
CA GLN A 13 -1.81 -53.48 19.49
C GLN A 13 -2.34 -52.78 20.74
N ARG A 14 -3.64 -52.48 20.75
CA ARG A 14 -4.39 -51.72 21.78
C ARG A 14 -4.58 -50.23 21.49
N PHE A 15 -5.38 -49.93 20.48
CA PHE A 15 -6.51 -49.01 20.66
C PHE A 15 -7.61 -49.45 19.69
N ALA A 16 -8.23 -50.56 20.08
CA ALA A 16 -9.49 -51.00 19.52
C ALA A 16 -10.57 -49.97 19.91
N SER A 17 -11.47 -49.72 18.95
CA SER A 17 -12.88 -49.39 19.19
C SER A 17 -13.15 -48.05 19.86
N PHE A 18 -13.61 -47.06 19.09
CA PHE A 18 -14.71 -46.13 19.45
C PHE A 18 -14.89 -45.06 18.34
N PHE A 19 -15.35 -45.47 17.16
CA PHE A 19 -16.05 -44.53 16.26
C PHE A 19 -17.33 -45.19 15.78
N LEU A 20 -18.31 -45.11 16.68
CA LEU A 20 -19.70 -45.43 16.44
C LEU A 20 -20.24 -44.56 15.29
N ALA A 21 -21.02 -45.23 14.45
CA ALA A 21 -21.73 -44.70 13.31
C ALA A 21 -22.55 -43.43 13.64
N ILE A 22 -22.43 -42.42 12.79
CA ILE A 22 -23.50 -41.45 12.54
C ILE A 22 -23.70 -41.39 11.02
N ALA A 23 -24.62 -42.22 10.55
CA ALA A 23 -25.22 -42.09 9.22
C ALA A 23 -26.61 -41.48 9.42
N VAL A 24 -26.79 -40.19 9.09
CA VAL A 24 -28.14 -39.60 9.00
C VAL A 24 -28.23 -38.52 7.91
N LEU A 25 -29.11 -38.83 6.96
CA LEU A 25 -29.93 -38.04 6.03
C LEU A 25 -29.35 -36.92 5.15
N ILE A 26 -29.41 -37.22 3.86
CA ILE A 26 -29.51 -36.32 2.71
C ILE A 26 -30.82 -35.51 2.80
N VAL A 27 -30.73 -34.18 2.69
CA VAL A 27 -31.83 -33.35 2.17
C VAL A 27 -31.32 -32.64 0.93
N ALA A 28 -31.78 -33.11 -0.23
CA ALA A 28 -31.65 -32.39 -1.48
C ALA A 28 -32.57 -31.16 -1.42
N VAL A 29 -32.02 -30.00 -1.08
CA VAL A 29 -32.66 -28.72 -1.42
C VAL A 29 -32.19 -28.35 -2.82
N PHE A 30 -32.94 -28.84 -3.81
CA PHE A 30 -32.95 -28.23 -5.12
C PHE A 30 -33.45 -26.78 -4.99
N GLY A 31 -32.66 -25.83 -5.49
CA GLY A 31 -33.12 -24.50 -5.89
C GLY A 31 -33.67 -23.60 -4.77
N ARG A 32 -32.78 -22.84 -4.12
CA ARG A 32 -33.11 -21.49 -3.67
C ARG A 32 -32.07 -20.52 -4.23
N PRO A 33 -32.48 -19.45 -4.94
CA PRO A 33 -31.55 -18.44 -5.42
C PRO A 33 -30.79 -17.87 -4.21
N SER A 34 -29.46 -17.87 -4.29
CA SER A 34 -28.65 -17.09 -3.37
C SER A 34 -29.12 -15.64 -3.46
N PRO A 35 -29.38 -14.93 -2.34
CA PRO A 35 -29.47 -13.49 -2.40
C PRO A 35 -28.13 -13.00 -2.93
N THR A 36 -28.14 -12.48 -4.15
CA THR A 36 -27.11 -11.57 -4.63
C THR A 36 -27.10 -10.39 -3.69
N ILE A 37 -26.30 -10.47 -2.62
CA ILE A 37 -25.64 -9.29 -2.09
C ILE A 37 -24.62 -8.93 -3.16
N GLN A 38 -25.10 -8.17 -4.14
CA GLN A 38 -24.29 -7.18 -4.81
C GLN A 38 -23.87 -6.21 -3.72
N ASP A 39 -22.69 -6.41 -3.15
CA ASP A 39 -21.94 -5.27 -2.68
C ASP A 39 -20.64 -5.22 -3.46
N ALA A 40 -20.47 -4.04 -4.03
CA ALA A 40 -19.48 -3.71 -5.00
C ALA A 40 -18.10 -3.60 -4.35
N GLY A 41 -17.07 -3.97 -5.10
CA GLY A 41 -15.69 -3.69 -4.72
C GLY A 41 -14.97 -4.89 -4.14
N ASN A 42 -14.76 -5.90 -4.99
CA ASN A 42 -13.52 -6.66 -4.95
C ASN A 42 -12.35 -5.66 -4.93
N ALA A 43 -11.77 -5.39 -3.77
CA ALA A 43 -10.56 -4.60 -3.60
C ALA A 43 -9.35 -5.41 -4.10
N THR A 44 -9.38 -5.82 -5.36
CA THR A 44 -8.16 -5.84 -6.15
C THR A 44 -7.84 -4.39 -6.39
N VAL A 45 -7.02 -3.81 -5.50
CA VAL A 45 -6.36 -2.53 -5.72
C VAL A 45 -5.42 -2.75 -6.90
N GLU A 46 -5.99 -2.74 -8.10
CA GLU A 46 -5.24 -2.61 -9.34
C GLU A 46 -4.72 -1.18 -9.34
N THR A 47 -3.56 -1.00 -8.72
CA THR A 47 -2.86 0.27 -8.63
C THR A 47 -2.21 0.55 -9.98
N THR A 48 -3.03 0.74 -11.01
CA THR A 48 -2.57 1.14 -12.34
C THR A 48 -2.19 2.63 -12.37
N SER A 49 -2.50 3.36 -11.30
CA SER A 49 -2.06 4.74 -11.05
C SER A 49 -1.37 4.81 -9.69
N ALA A 50 -0.26 5.55 -9.58
CA ALA A 50 0.45 5.75 -8.30
C ALA A 50 -0.22 6.81 -7.42
N ILE A 51 -1.55 6.85 -7.48
CA ILE A 51 -2.41 7.69 -6.66
C ILE A 51 -3.03 6.77 -5.61
N VAL A 52 -2.69 7.00 -4.34
CA VAL A 52 -3.15 6.21 -3.20
C VAL A 52 -4.12 7.00 -2.33
N SER A 53 -4.96 6.30 -1.55
CA SER A 53 -5.81 6.99 -0.59
C SER A 53 -5.00 7.52 0.60
N ASP A 54 -5.58 8.52 1.28
CA ASP A 54 -4.98 9.08 2.49
C ASP A 54 -4.68 8.03 3.56
N ALA A 55 -5.62 7.12 3.82
CA ALA A 55 -5.47 6.05 4.80
C ALA A 55 -4.40 5.01 4.40
N GLN A 56 -4.26 4.72 3.09
CA GLN A 56 -3.20 3.84 2.60
C GLN A 56 -1.83 4.47 2.80
N LEU A 57 -1.71 5.77 2.55
CA LEU A 57 -0.46 6.49 2.76
C LEU A 57 -0.09 6.57 4.25
N ASP A 58 -1.07 6.83 5.13
CA ASP A 58 -0.85 6.85 6.58
C ASP A 58 -0.36 5.50 7.11
N LEU A 59 -0.93 4.40 6.61
CA LEU A 59 -0.50 3.06 6.98
C LEU A 59 0.95 2.79 6.54
N TRP A 60 1.32 3.21 5.32
CA TRP A 60 2.70 3.09 4.85
C TRP A 60 3.66 3.93 5.70
N LEU A 61 3.33 5.19 5.98
CA LEU A 61 4.13 6.09 6.81
C LEU A 61 4.35 5.55 8.22
N ALA A 62 3.36 4.88 8.80
CA ALA A 62 3.45 4.29 10.14
C ALA A 62 4.30 3.01 10.20
N THR A 63 4.48 2.31 9.08
CA THR A 63 5.09 0.96 9.04
C THR A 63 6.39 0.90 8.27
N THR A 64 6.73 1.95 7.51
CA THR A 64 7.95 2.01 6.72
C THR A 64 9.20 2.12 7.58
N ASN A 65 10.29 1.51 7.11
CA ASN A 65 11.62 1.63 7.70
C ASN A 65 12.51 2.65 6.95
N ALA A 66 11.94 3.43 6.02
CA ALA A 66 12.65 4.47 5.30
C ALA A 66 13.01 5.66 6.20
N THR A 67 14.06 6.40 5.85
CA THR A 67 14.34 7.68 6.51
C THR A 67 13.42 8.74 5.91
N LEU A 68 12.55 9.32 6.74
CA LEU A 68 11.53 10.29 6.33
C LEU A 68 11.97 11.72 6.66
N VAL A 69 11.80 12.63 5.69
CA VAL A 69 11.90 14.09 5.86
C VAL A 69 10.55 14.70 5.55
N PHE A 70 9.96 15.45 6.48
CA PHE A 70 8.65 16.08 6.28
C PHE A 70 8.81 17.53 5.83
N ILE A 71 8.02 17.95 4.84
CA ILE A 71 7.98 19.31 4.29
C ILE A 71 6.52 19.75 4.16
N GLY A 72 6.17 20.89 4.74
CA GLY A 72 4.82 21.44 4.68
C GLY A 72 4.30 21.88 6.05
N ASP A 73 3.03 22.31 6.08
CA ASP A 73 2.34 22.62 7.32
C ASP A 73 1.87 21.32 7.98
N ASP A 74 2.49 20.96 9.11
CA ASP A 74 1.99 19.92 10.02
C ASP A 74 0.72 20.39 10.77
N SER A 75 0.12 21.51 10.36
CA SER A 75 -1.01 22.18 11.02
C SER A 75 -2.35 21.45 10.86
N ASP A 76 -2.35 20.20 10.40
CA ASP A 76 -3.48 19.26 10.47
C ASP A 76 -3.96 19.01 11.92
N ALA A 77 -3.26 19.56 12.92
CA ALA A 77 -3.70 19.71 14.31
C ALA A 77 -4.61 20.92 14.59
N THR A 78 -5.13 21.63 13.56
CA THR A 78 -6.10 22.70 13.77
C THR A 78 -7.54 22.18 13.70
N SER A 79 -8.31 22.47 14.75
CA SER A 79 -9.70 22.06 14.96
C SER A 79 -10.72 22.75 14.03
N ASP A 80 -10.27 23.37 12.93
CA ASP A 80 -11.13 24.09 11.99
C ASP A 80 -11.39 23.25 10.72
N PRO A 81 -12.60 22.71 10.54
CA PRO A 81 -12.98 21.96 9.34
C PRO A 81 -12.94 22.78 8.05
N LEU A 82 -12.94 24.11 8.11
CA LEU A 82 -12.89 24.99 6.95
C LEU A 82 -11.47 25.22 6.44
N ALA A 83 -10.46 25.17 7.32
CA ALA A 83 -9.05 25.16 6.92
C ALA A 83 -8.75 23.99 5.98
N ARG A 84 -9.30 22.80 6.29
CA ARG A 84 -9.24 21.58 5.47
C ARG A 84 -9.92 21.67 4.10
N ARG A 85 -10.89 22.57 3.93
CA ARG A 85 -11.54 22.81 2.63
C ARG A 85 -10.79 23.82 1.77
N SER A 86 -10.05 24.74 2.39
CA SER A 86 -9.27 25.77 1.70
C SER A 86 -7.91 25.29 1.21
N ALA A 87 -7.30 24.32 1.90
CA ALA A 87 -6.10 23.65 1.45
C ALA A 87 -6.50 22.30 0.83
N GLN A 88 -6.59 22.24 -0.50
CA GLN A 88 -6.55 20.95 -1.19
C GLN A 88 -5.13 20.40 -1.03
N THR A 89 -4.84 19.84 0.12
CA THR A 89 -3.53 19.32 0.47
C THR A 89 -3.28 18.05 -0.34
N THR A 90 -2.17 18.07 -1.07
CA THR A 90 -1.63 16.89 -1.75
C THR A 90 -0.50 16.35 -0.89
N ARG A 91 -0.58 15.06 -0.58
CA ARG A 91 0.49 14.36 0.12
C ARG A 91 1.29 13.57 -0.90
N ILE A 92 2.61 13.73 -0.86
CA ILE A 92 3.52 13.12 -1.82
C ILE A 92 4.65 12.50 -1.05
N VAL A 93 4.95 11.24 -1.34
CA VAL A 93 6.17 10.61 -0.87
C VAL A 93 7.05 10.33 -2.07
N TYR A 94 8.26 10.85 -2.05
CA TYR A 94 9.25 10.61 -3.10
C TYR A 94 10.57 10.21 -2.50
N CYS A 95 11.20 9.18 -3.07
CA CYS A 95 12.40 8.58 -2.51
C CYS A 95 13.55 8.56 -3.51
N SER A 96 14.78 8.59 -2.99
CA SER A 96 15.99 8.66 -3.81
C SER A 96 16.43 7.32 -4.40
N THR A 97 15.90 6.19 -3.90
CA THR A 97 16.33 4.84 -4.31
C THR A 97 15.18 3.85 -4.37
N ARG A 98 15.46 2.66 -4.91
CA ARG A 98 14.58 1.49 -4.81
C ARG A 98 15.40 0.21 -4.66
N ALA A 99 14.80 -0.82 -4.07
CA ALA A 99 15.33 -2.18 -4.03
C ALA A 99 14.28 -3.14 -4.60
N GLY A 100 14.52 -3.64 -5.81
CA GLY A 100 13.50 -4.42 -6.54
C GLY A 100 12.25 -3.58 -6.84
N ASN A 101 11.09 -4.07 -6.40
CA ASN A 101 9.81 -3.38 -6.53
C ASN A 101 9.47 -2.45 -5.35
N VAL A 102 10.36 -2.31 -4.37
CA VAL A 102 10.12 -1.49 -3.18
C VAL A 102 10.83 -0.14 -3.32
N CYS A 103 10.06 0.94 -3.19
CA CYS A 103 10.58 2.31 -3.14
C CYS A 103 11.17 2.61 -1.75
N GLY A 104 12.32 3.29 -1.66
CA GLY A 104 12.94 3.55 -0.35
C GLY A 104 14.25 4.36 -0.36
N GLY A 105 15.01 4.23 0.73
CA GLY A 105 16.22 5.04 1.00
C GLY A 105 15.88 6.31 1.76
N VAL A 106 16.32 7.45 1.24
CA VAL A 106 15.91 8.77 1.76
C VAL A 106 14.62 9.16 1.05
N CYS A 107 13.54 9.28 1.80
CA CYS A 107 12.24 9.68 1.31
C CYS A 107 11.84 11.02 1.92
N THR A 108 11.28 11.88 1.09
CA THR A 108 10.67 13.12 1.53
C THR A 108 9.16 13.01 1.41
N VAL A 109 8.47 13.45 2.45
CA VAL A 109 7.03 13.54 2.54
C VAL A 109 6.65 15.02 2.42
N TYR A 110 6.01 15.39 1.32
CA TYR A 110 5.41 16.70 1.17
C TYR A 110 3.94 16.65 1.56
N ASN A 111 3.48 17.61 2.35
CA ASN A 111 2.06 17.84 2.62
C ASN A 111 1.74 19.33 2.41
N GLY A 112 1.03 19.66 1.34
CA GLY A 112 0.72 21.06 1.06
C GLY A 112 -0.12 21.27 -0.19
N GLY A 113 -0.46 22.53 -0.45
CA GLY A 113 -1.21 22.93 -1.63
C GLY A 113 -0.37 23.02 -2.91
N ALA A 114 -0.86 23.79 -3.89
CA ALA A 114 -0.16 23.99 -5.15
C ALA A 114 1.22 24.60 -4.96
N SER A 115 2.23 23.95 -5.52
CA SER A 115 3.63 24.33 -5.39
C SER A 115 4.48 23.67 -6.46
N CYS A 116 5.66 24.25 -6.71
CA CYS A 116 6.73 23.57 -7.42
C CYS A 116 7.78 23.11 -6.41
N ILE A 117 7.99 21.80 -6.34
CA ILE A 117 8.92 21.19 -5.39
C ILE A 117 10.16 20.74 -6.16
N ASP A 118 11.33 21.25 -5.80
CA ASP A 118 12.59 20.67 -6.29
C ASP A 118 12.81 19.32 -5.60
N ALA A 119 12.86 18.26 -6.40
CA ALA A 119 12.94 16.87 -5.95
C ALA A 119 14.07 16.13 -6.69
N PRO A 120 15.32 16.61 -6.59
CA PRO A 120 16.44 16.04 -7.33
C PRO A 120 16.71 14.59 -6.90
N LYS A 121 17.10 13.76 -7.86
CA LYS A 121 17.44 12.34 -7.66
C LYS A 121 16.26 11.49 -7.17
N THR A 122 15.03 11.93 -7.42
CA THR A 122 13.85 11.10 -7.17
C THR A 122 13.87 9.88 -8.09
N MET A 123 13.72 8.71 -7.50
CA MET A 123 13.72 7.42 -8.19
C MET A 123 12.29 6.87 -8.31
N CYS A 124 11.48 7.10 -7.29
CA CYS A 124 10.11 6.62 -7.23
C CYS A 124 9.29 7.53 -6.32
N MET A 125 7.99 7.61 -6.60
CA MET A 125 7.07 8.43 -5.81
C MET A 125 5.65 7.86 -5.79
N THR A 126 4.88 8.26 -4.80
CA THR A 126 3.42 8.09 -4.74
C THR A 126 2.80 9.40 -4.25
N ALA A 127 1.53 9.62 -4.55
CA ALA A 127 0.81 10.79 -4.06
C ALA A 127 -0.67 10.49 -3.78
N THR A 128 -1.34 11.36 -3.03
CA THR A 128 -2.79 11.25 -2.77
C THR A 128 -3.65 11.94 -3.82
N ARG A 129 -3.03 12.74 -4.69
CA ARG A 129 -3.64 13.38 -5.85
C ARG A 129 -2.71 13.26 -7.05
N ASN A 130 -3.25 13.50 -8.24
CA ASN A 130 -2.41 13.52 -9.44
C ASN A 130 -1.45 14.71 -9.39
N VAL A 131 -0.18 14.46 -9.67
CA VAL A 131 0.89 15.45 -9.70
C VAL A 131 1.71 15.29 -10.96
N GLY A 132 2.30 16.38 -11.43
CA GLY A 132 3.26 16.33 -12.53
C GLY A 132 4.66 16.08 -12.00
N TYR A 133 5.47 15.28 -12.69
CA TYR A 133 6.90 15.12 -12.39
C TYR A 133 7.74 15.42 -13.62
N CYS A 134 8.76 16.25 -13.45
CA CYS A 134 9.55 16.82 -14.54
C CYS A 134 11.03 16.43 -14.46
N ASP A 135 11.68 16.37 -15.63
CA ASP A 135 13.10 16.00 -15.79
C ASP A 135 14.10 17.14 -15.50
N LYS A 136 13.62 18.38 -15.32
CA LYS A 136 14.41 19.55 -14.91
C LYS A 136 13.93 20.12 -13.58
N SER A 137 14.76 20.93 -12.94
CA SER A 137 14.38 21.69 -11.75
C SER A 137 13.40 22.82 -12.07
N GLY A 138 12.74 23.34 -11.04
CA GLY A 138 11.83 24.47 -11.19
C GLY A 138 10.58 24.17 -12.03
N CYS A 139 10.15 22.92 -12.12
CA CYS A 139 8.91 22.51 -12.80
C CYS A 139 8.88 22.87 -14.29
N THR A 140 10.02 22.68 -14.93
CA THR A 140 10.21 22.91 -16.37
C THR A 140 10.66 21.64 -17.07
N GLY A 141 10.80 21.69 -18.40
CA GLY A 141 11.27 20.56 -19.19
C GLY A 141 10.14 19.63 -19.58
N ASN A 142 10.44 18.33 -19.62
CA ASN A 142 9.43 17.31 -19.93
C ASN A 142 8.78 16.85 -18.64
N CYS A 143 7.49 17.09 -18.52
CA CYS A 143 6.70 16.71 -17.37
C CYS A 143 5.70 15.61 -17.75
N ASN A 144 5.51 14.64 -16.86
CA ASN A 144 4.51 13.58 -17.01
C ASN A 144 3.59 13.57 -15.80
N ASP A 145 2.36 13.09 -15.99
CA ASP A 145 1.41 12.95 -14.90
C ASP A 145 1.60 11.62 -14.17
N LEU A 146 1.54 11.65 -12.83
CA LEU A 146 1.66 10.46 -11.99
C LEU A 146 0.53 9.46 -12.22
N SER A 147 -0.65 9.92 -12.65
CA SER A 147 -1.78 9.09 -13.08
C SER A 147 -1.44 8.15 -14.23
N HIS A 148 -0.42 8.48 -15.04
CA HIS A 148 0.06 7.68 -16.17
C HIS A 148 1.32 6.89 -15.82
N CYS A 149 1.37 6.36 -14.60
CA CYS A 149 2.50 5.58 -14.12
C CYS A 149 2.84 4.42 -15.08
N GLY A 150 3.97 4.51 -15.77
CA GLY A 150 4.39 3.48 -16.72
C GLY A 150 4.92 2.21 -16.06
N THR A 151 5.46 2.30 -14.84
CA THR A 151 5.98 1.14 -14.10
C THR A 151 5.58 1.25 -12.63
N PRO A 152 4.44 0.64 -12.24
CA PRO A 152 4.01 0.62 -10.85
C PRO A 152 4.95 -0.25 -9.99
N LEU A 153 5.04 0.11 -8.73
CA LEU A 153 5.87 -0.48 -7.68
C LEU A 153 4.98 -0.83 -6.48
N ASP A 154 5.52 -1.59 -5.53
CA ASP A 154 4.79 -2.03 -4.35
C ASP A 154 4.36 -0.83 -3.49
N GLY A 155 3.21 -0.96 -2.82
CA GLY A 155 2.67 0.12 -1.97
C GLY A 155 2.10 1.31 -2.73
N GLY A 156 1.82 1.16 -4.03
CA GLY A 156 1.24 2.20 -4.87
C GLY A 156 2.22 3.29 -5.28
N PHE A 157 3.51 2.95 -5.29
CA PHE A 157 4.55 3.81 -5.84
C PHE A 157 4.64 3.65 -7.36
N CYS A 158 5.17 4.68 -8.02
CA CYS A 158 5.59 4.62 -9.41
C CYS A 158 7.11 4.73 -9.51
N LEU A 159 7.70 4.05 -10.48
CA LEU A 159 9.04 4.37 -10.93
C LEU A 159 9.03 5.71 -11.68
N THR A 160 9.77 6.69 -11.16
CA THR A 160 9.85 8.05 -11.70
C THR A 160 11.31 8.51 -11.80
N ALA A 161 12.16 7.61 -12.29
CA ALA A 161 13.58 7.85 -12.46
C ALA A 161 13.86 9.14 -13.25
N ASN A 162 14.90 9.86 -12.85
CA ASN A 162 15.31 11.16 -13.40
C ASN A 162 14.39 12.33 -13.07
N THR A 163 13.39 12.16 -12.21
CA THR A 163 12.61 13.30 -11.72
C THR A 163 13.52 14.28 -10.98
N ARG A 164 13.36 15.56 -11.30
CA ARG A 164 14.08 16.68 -10.68
C ARG A 164 13.18 17.72 -10.04
N SER A 165 11.91 17.80 -10.43
CA SER A 165 10.91 18.60 -9.73
C SER A 165 9.51 18.00 -9.86
N ILE A 166 8.63 18.35 -8.92
CA ILE A 166 7.25 17.89 -8.84
C ILE A 166 6.32 19.11 -8.84
N VAL A 167 5.34 19.10 -9.74
CA VAL A 167 4.27 20.09 -9.84
C VAL A 167 3.08 19.59 -9.05
N VAL A 168 2.73 20.34 -8.01
CA VAL A 168 1.51 20.14 -7.24
C VAL A 168 0.48 21.16 -7.70
N SER A 169 -0.69 20.70 -8.11
CA SER A 169 -1.82 21.54 -8.49
C SER A 169 -2.85 21.58 -7.35
N SER A 170 -3.69 22.62 -7.34
CA SER A 170 -4.73 22.85 -6.33
C SER A 170 -6.12 22.50 -6.84
N PHE A 171 -6.26 21.53 -7.74
CA PHE A 171 -7.53 21.22 -8.42
C PHE A 171 -8.00 19.79 -8.12
#